data_AF-A0A3D1DIU7-F1
#
_entry.id   AF-A0A3D1DIU7-F1
#
_cell.length_a   1.000
_cell.length_b   1.000
_cell.length_c   1.000
_cell.angle_alpha   90.00
_cell.angle_beta   90.00
_cell.angle_gamma   90.00
#
_symmetry.space_group_name_H-M   'P 1'
#
loop_
_entity.id
_entity.type
_entity.pdbx_description
1 polymer ?
#
loop_
_entity_poly.entity_id
_entity_poly.type
_entity_poly.pdbx_seq_one_letter_code
_entity_poly.pdbx_strand_id
1 'polypeptide(L)'
;MDSFTSTRRHFLSQQAFGLGGLALASLIRQDELRAAPVKPLLQRRVFDPQQRPPVHRPQATAMISLFMQGGPSHMDLCDPKPELVKHHLKSYTGDIHYDNVGQASTKLFSGPWKFKSHGECGMELSELLPNLGGVADDICLVRSMHTGISGHETGISAMNTGGDGRRGRPA
;
A
#
# COMPACT_ATOMS: atom_id res chain seq x y z
N MET A 1 36.84 47.48 -34.37
CA MET A 1 36.65 47.37 -32.90
C MET A 1 35.15 47.44 -32.68
N ASP A 2 34.48 46.28 -32.70
CA ASP A 2 33.03 46.25 -32.56
C ASP A 2 32.67 46.27 -31.08
N SER A 3 31.95 47.32 -30.70
CA SER A 3 31.48 47.55 -29.34
C SER A 3 30.35 46.57 -29.01
N PHE A 4 30.59 45.62 -28.11
CA PHE A 4 29.56 44.73 -27.57
C PHE A 4 28.54 45.53 -26.73
N THR A 5 27.50 46.07 -27.35
CA THR A 5 26.37 46.66 -26.63
C THR A 5 25.46 45.57 -26.07
N SER A 6 25.77 45.09 -24.86
CA SER A 6 24.89 44.21 -24.09
C SER A 6 23.68 45.02 -23.60
N THR A 7 22.47 44.66 -24.07
CA THR A 7 21.25 45.32 -23.59
C THR A 7 20.90 44.85 -22.18
N ARG A 8 20.24 45.70 -21.38
CA ARG A 8 19.76 45.33 -20.02
C ARG A 8 18.97 44.01 -20.02
N ARG A 9 18.21 43.76 -21.09
CA ARG A 9 17.47 42.51 -21.29
C ARG A 9 18.38 41.30 -21.41
N HIS A 10 19.49 41.42 -22.15
CA HIS A 10 20.48 40.36 -22.31
C HIS A 10 21.19 40.04 -20.99
N PHE A 11 21.63 41.07 -20.26
CA PHE A 11 22.23 40.91 -18.94
C PHE A 11 21.28 40.21 -17.94
N LEU A 12 20.03 40.66 -17.84
CA LEU A 12 19.05 40.04 -16.95
C LEU A 12 18.69 38.60 -17.37
N SER A 13 18.65 38.31 -18.68
CA SER A 13 18.38 36.96 -19.17
C SER A 13 19.50 35.96 -18.87
N GLN A 14 20.76 36.40 -18.86
CA GLN A 14 21.90 35.54 -18.53
C GLN A 14 22.03 35.30 -17.02
N GLN A 15 21.73 36.32 -16.20
CA GLN A 15 21.85 36.23 -14.73
C GLN A 15 20.71 35.45 -14.06
N ALA A 16 19.56 35.27 -14.74
CA ALA A 16 18.41 34.53 -14.21
C ALA A 16 18.74 33.06 -13.85
N PHE A 17 19.60 32.41 -14.64
CA PHE A 17 20.02 31.03 -14.38
C PHE A 17 21.00 30.89 -13.20
N GLY A 18 21.76 31.94 -12.89
CA GLY A 18 22.73 31.93 -11.77
C GLY A 18 22.05 32.10 -10.40
N LEU A 19 21.11 33.04 -10.30
CA LEU A 19 20.39 33.30 -9.04
C LEU A 19 19.42 32.17 -8.68
N GLY A 20 18.77 31.56 -9.67
CA GLY A 20 17.88 30.41 -9.46
C GLY A 20 18.61 29.19 -8.87
N GLY A 21 19.83 28.91 -9.34
CA GLY A 21 20.64 27.82 -8.80
C GLY A 21 21.06 28.02 -7.34
N LEU A 22 21.44 29.24 -6.97
CA LEU A 22 21.76 29.58 -5.57
C LEU A 22 20.53 29.51 -4.66
N ALA A 23 19.38 29.99 -5.13
CA ALA A 23 18.11 29.88 -4.40
C ALA A 23 17.72 28.41 -4.18
N LEU A 24 17.82 27.56 -5.20
CA LEU A 24 17.56 26.13 -5.09
C LEU A 24 18.52 25.44 -4.11
N ALA A 25 19.82 25.74 -4.19
CA ALA A 25 20.81 25.18 -3.27
C ALA A 25 20.56 25.62 -1.81
N SER A 26 20.06 26.85 -1.60
CA SER A 26 19.64 27.34 -0.28
C SER A 26 18.41 26.59 0.22
N LEU A 27 17.39 26.39 -0.62
CA LEU A 27 16.17 25.66 -0.26
C LEU A 27 16.46 24.19 0.06
N ILE A 28 17.26 23.49 -0.75
CA ILE A 28 17.69 22.10 -0.47
C ILE A 28 18.45 22.00 0.86
N ARG A 29 19.22 23.04 1.23
CA ARG A 29 19.92 23.11 2.52
C ARG A 29 18.96 23.39 3.67
N GLN A 30 17.93 24.21 3.46
CA GLN A 30 16.92 24.55 4.47
C GLN A 30 15.97 23.39 4.75
N ASP A 31 15.54 22.68 3.71
CA ASP A 31 14.58 21.57 3.82
C ASP A 31 15.22 20.25 4.30
N GLU A 32 16.49 20.28 4.69
CA GLU A 32 17.29 19.10 5.08
C GLU A 32 17.19 17.93 4.08
N LEU A 33 16.89 18.21 2.81
CA LEU A 33 16.79 17.24 1.69
C LEU A 33 18.17 16.72 1.26
N ARG A 34 19.08 16.54 2.22
CA ARG A 34 20.32 15.82 2.06
C ARG A 34 20.04 14.37 2.39
N ALA A 35 19.66 13.60 1.39
CA ALA A 35 19.70 12.14 1.52
C ALA A 35 21.11 11.77 2.01
N ALA A 36 21.20 11.24 3.24
CA ALA A 36 22.46 10.69 3.71
C ALA A 36 22.90 9.63 2.68
N PRO A 37 24.15 9.68 2.17
CA PRO A 37 24.61 8.65 1.27
C PRO A 37 24.40 7.30 1.96
N VAL A 38 23.80 6.34 1.23
CA VAL A 38 23.54 5.00 1.75
C VAL A 38 24.86 4.47 2.31
N LYS A 39 24.95 4.35 3.64
CA LYS A 39 26.16 3.85 4.27
C LYS A 39 26.44 2.46 3.70
N PRO A 40 27.58 2.23 3.03
CA PRO A 40 27.91 0.90 2.56
C PRO A 40 27.95 -0.02 3.77
N LEU A 41 27.34 -1.20 3.64
CA LEU A 41 27.37 -2.21 4.70
C LEU A 41 28.82 -2.69 4.85
N LEU A 42 29.57 -2.09 5.78
CA LEU A 42 30.98 -2.39 6.04
C LEU A 42 31.19 -3.79 6.65
N GLN A 43 30.13 -4.46 7.07
CA GLN A 43 30.17 -5.78 7.68
C GLN A 43 29.25 -6.75 6.95
N ARG A 44 29.71 -8.00 6.82
CA ARG A 44 28.90 -9.12 6.34
C ARG A 44 27.66 -9.25 7.24
N ARG A 45 26.46 -9.21 6.66
CA ARG A 45 25.22 -9.51 7.40
C ARG A 45 25.33 -10.93 7.96
N VAL A 46 25.37 -11.04 9.27
CA VAL A 46 25.26 -12.31 9.99
C VAL A 46 23.83 -12.39 10.49
N PHE A 47 23.10 -13.42 10.03
CA PHE A 47 21.78 -13.73 10.55
C PHE A 47 21.96 -14.66 11.74
N ASP A 48 21.79 -14.11 12.94
CA ASP A 48 21.80 -14.88 14.18
C ASP A 48 20.42 -15.53 14.37
N PRO A 49 20.31 -16.87 14.39
CA PRO A 49 19.06 -17.58 14.62
C PRO A 49 18.60 -17.51 16.08
N GLN A 50 19.39 -16.94 17.00
CA GLN A 50 18.97 -16.78 18.38
C GLN A 50 17.73 -15.91 18.49
N GLN A 51 16.80 -16.36 19.33
CA GLN A 51 15.55 -15.67 19.59
C GLN A 51 15.86 -14.34 20.26
N ARG A 52 15.59 -13.23 19.56
CA ARG A 52 15.77 -11.89 20.14
C ARG A 52 14.67 -11.62 21.16
N PRO A 53 15.00 -11.08 22.34
CA PRO A 53 13.97 -10.62 23.26
C PRO A 53 13.13 -9.53 22.56
N PRO A 54 11.81 -9.51 22.75
CA PRO A 54 10.97 -8.49 22.17
C PRO A 54 11.38 -7.11 22.69
N VAL A 55 11.25 -6.10 21.84
CA VAL A 55 11.58 -4.69 22.19
C VAL A 55 10.73 -4.20 23.37
N HIS A 56 9.52 -4.75 23.54
CA HIS A 56 8.60 -4.43 24.61
C HIS A 56 8.19 -5.69 25.38
N ARG A 57 7.90 -5.51 26.68
CA ARG A 57 7.32 -6.58 27.49
C ARG A 57 5.96 -6.98 26.91
N PRO A 58 5.71 -8.26 26.61
CA PRO A 58 4.41 -8.71 26.13
C PRO A 58 3.31 -8.37 27.14
N GLN A 59 2.21 -7.80 26.66
CA GLN A 59 1.03 -7.49 27.49
C GLN A 59 -0.10 -8.50 27.28
N ALA A 60 -0.23 -9.05 26.07
CA ALA A 60 -1.22 -10.08 25.76
C ALA A 60 -0.82 -11.44 26.36
N THR A 61 -1.76 -12.11 27.01
CA THR A 61 -1.57 -13.44 27.61
C THR A 61 -2.08 -14.58 26.73
N ALA A 62 -3.00 -14.29 25.81
CA ALA A 62 -3.56 -15.24 24.86
C ALA A 62 -3.86 -14.56 23.52
N MET A 63 -3.84 -15.33 22.43
CA MET A 63 -4.20 -14.90 21.08
C MET A 63 -5.11 -15.95 20.44
N ILE A 64 -6.24 -15.50 19.90
CA ILE A 64 -7.15 -16.33 19.11
C ILE A 64 -6.94 -15.97 17.64
N SER A 65 -6.53 -16.94 16.84
CA SER A 65 -6.37 -16.79 15.39
C SER A 65 -7.50 -17.51 14.68
N LEU A 66 -8.28 -16.78 13.88
CA LEU A 66 -9.33 -17.34 13.03
C LEU A 66 -8.90 -17.22 11.56
N PHE A 67 -8.57 -18.35 10.95
CA PHE A 67 -8.30 -18.44 9.52
C PHE A 67 -9.53 -19.02 8.81
N MET A 68 -10.22 -18.19 8.03
CA MET A 68 -11.51 -18.53 7.41
C MET A 68 -11.35 -18.91 5.94
N GLN A 69 -10.77 -20.08 5.66
CA GLN A 69 -10.73 -20.61 4.30
C GLN A 69 -12.16 -20.87 3.78
N GLY A 70 -12.50 -20.32 2.62
CA GLY A 70 -13.86 -20.38 2.07
C GLY A 70 -14.88 -19.49 2.77
N GLY A 71 -14.43 -18.59 3.65
CA GLY A 71 -15.27 -17.56 4.26
C GLY A 71 -15.76 -16.51 3.26
N PRO A 72 -16.60 -15.56 3.71
CA PRO A 72 -17.08 -14.48 2.87
C PRO A 72 -15.93 -13.56 2.42
N SER A 73 -16.07 -12.96 1.24
CA SER A 73 -15.07 -12.05 0.68
C SER A 73 -14.89 -10.80 1.55
N HIS A 74 -13.66 -10.34 1.74
CA HIS A 74 -13.39 -9.10 2.46
C HIS A 74 -14.09 -7.88 1.81
N MET A 75 -14.21 -7.86 0.47
CA MET A 75 -14.92 -6.80 -0.25
C MET A 75 -16.44 -6.78 0.03
N ASP A 76 -17.00 -7.90 0.47
CA ASP A 76 -18.41 -8.00 0.87
C ASP A 76 -18.64 -7.66 2.34
N LEU A 77 -17.58 -7.68 3.16
CA LEU A 77 -17.66 -7.58 4.62
C LEU A 77 -17.16 -6.23 5.15
N CYS A 78 -15.94 -5.84 4.81
CA CYS A 78 -15.21 -4.79 5.51
C CYS A 78 -14.39 -3.90 4.58
N ASP A 79 -14.54 -3.99 3.26
CA ASP A 79 -13.77 -3.21 2.29
C ASP A 79 -14.66 -2.70 1.13
N PRO A 80 -15.49 -1.68 1.37
CA PRO A 80 -16.35 -1.12 0.34
C PRO A 80 -15.53 -0.59 -0.83
N LYS A 81 -16.00 -0.85 -2.05
CA LYS A 81 -15.36 -0.42 -3.31
C LYS A 81 -16.28 0.55 -4.08
N PRO A 82 -16.26 1.86 -3.78
CA PRO A 82 -17.13 2.85 -4.43
C PRO A 82 -17.01 2.87 -5.96
N GLU A 83 -15.79 2.72 -6.49
CA GLU A 83 -15.58 2.63 -7.95
C GLU A 83 -16.24 1.39 -8.54
N LEU A 84 -16.13 0.24 -7.87
CA LEU A 84 -16.78 -0.99 -8.33
C LEU A 84 -18.31 -0.84 -8.39
N VAL A 85 -18.90 -0.11 -7.44
CA VAL A 85 -20.33 0.23 -7.43
C VAL A 85 -20.69 1.13 -8.63
N LYS A 86 -19.90 2.16 -8.93
CA LYS A 86 -20.12 3.04 -10.11
C LYS A 86 -20.06 2.28 -11.44
N HIS A 87 -19.27 1.21 -11.48
CA HIS A 87 -19.08 0.37 -12.65
C HIS A 87 -19.86 -0.95 -12.60
N HIS A 88 -20.84 -1.08 -11.70
CA HIS A 88 -21.66 -2.27 -11.57
C HIS A 88 -22.29 -2.69 -12.91
N LEU A 89 -22.13 -3.96 -13.26
CA LEU A 89 -22.59 -4.59 -14.51
C LEU A 89 -22.01 -4.01 -15.81
N LYS A 90 -21.01 -3.13 -15.73
CA LYS A 90 -20.26 -2.68 -16.91
C LYS A 90 -19.11 -3.65 -17.19
N SER A 91 -18.79 -3.84 -18.47
CA SER A 91 -17.58 -4.56 -18.86
C SER A 91 -16.36 -3.69 -18.62
N TYR A 92 -15.36 -4.23 -17.92
CA TYR A 92 -14.08 -3.59 -17.76
C TYR A 92 -13.30 -3.67 -19.09
N THR A 93 -12.70 -2.56 -19.49
CA THR A 93 -12.03 -2.39 -20.80
C THR A 93 -10.51 -2.29 -20.70
N GLY A 94 -9.96 -2.35 -19.48
CA GLY A 94 -8.52 -2.39 -19.27
C GLY A 94 -7.94 -3.79 -19.46
N ASP A 95 -6.64 -3.91 -19.23
CA ASP A 95 -5.96 -5.21 -19.24
C ASP A 95 -6.41 -6.04 -18.02
N ILE A 96 -6.85 -7.27 -18.25
CA ILE A 96 -7.33 -8.18 -17.21
C ILE A 96 -6.49 -9.45 -17.26
N HIS A 97 -5.88 -9.79 -16.13
CA HIS A 97 -5.33 -11.10 -15.93
C HIS A 97 -6.45 -12.05 -15.48
N TYR A 98 -6.69 -13.11 -16.24
CA TYR A 98 -7.69 -14.11 -15.91
C TYR A 98 -7.03 -15.34 -15.31
N ASP A 99 -7.41 -15.70 -14.09
CA ASP A 99 -6.96 -16.95 -13.47
C ASP A 99 -7.60 -18.18 -14.13
N ASN A 100 -8.81 -18.03 -14.67
CA ASN A 100 -9.51 -19.08 -15.40
C ASN A 100 -10.22 -18.52 -16.64
N VAL A 101 -9.52 -18.55 -17.78
CA VAL A 101 -9.97 -17.98 -19.06
C VAL A 101 -11.32 -18.55 -19.53
N GLY A 102 -11.67 -19.79 -19.14
CA GLY A 102 -12.91 -20.44 -19.57
C GLY A 102 -14.16 -20.04 -18.78
N GLN A 103 -14.01 -19.42 -17.61
CA GLN A 103 -15.12 -19.00 -16.73
C GLN A 103 -15.07 -17.52 -16.34
N ALA A 104 -14.07 -16.78 -16.82
CA ALA A 104 -13.92 -15.39 -16.44
C ALA A 104 -14.87 -14.47 -17.22
N SER A 105 -15.35 -13.45 -16.53
CA SER A 105 -16.22 -12.41 -17.08
C SER A 105 -15.51 -11.06 -16.96
N THR A 106 -15.57 -10.25 -18.01
CA THR A 106 -15.16 -8.83 -17.96
C THR A 106 -16.17 -7.98 -17.18
N LYS A 107 -17.35 -8.51 -16.90
CA LYS A 107 -18.46 -7.76 -16.30
C LYS A 107 -18.23 -7.61 -14.81
N LEU A 108 -18.09 -6.36 -14.37
CA LEU A 108 -17.86 -6.02 -12.99
C LEU A 108 -19.12 -6.25 -12.15
N PHE A 109 -18.93 -6.80 -10.95
CA PHE A 109 -20.00 -7.02 -9.99
C PHE A 109 -19.58 -6.49 -8.62
N SER A 110 -20.34 -5.54 -8.09
CA SER A 110 -20.01 -4.82 -6.85
C SER A 110 -20.55 -5.46 -5.57
N GLY A 111 -21.25 -6.59 -5.67
CA GLY A 111 -22.04 -7.14 -4.57
C GLY A 111 -23.36 -6.38 -4.34
N PRO A 112 -24.38 -7.04 -3.76
CA PRO A 112 -25.66 -6.43 -3.43
C PRO A 112 -25.70 -5.78 -2.03
N TRP A 113 -24.60 -5.88 -1.27
CA TRP A 113 -24.57 -5.56 0.15
C TRP A 113 -24.41 -4.06 0.41
N LYS A 114 -25.08 -3.59 1.46
CA LYS A 114 -24.98 -2.19 1.91
C LYS A 114 -23.92 -2.05 3.00
N PHE A 115 -23.18 -0.95 2.92
CA PHE A 115 -22.19 -0.55 3.92
C PHE A 115 -22.70 0.65 4.71
N LYS A 116 -22.35 0.68 6.00
CA LYS A 116 -22.61 1.80 6.90
C LYS A 116 -21.36 2.09 7.72
N SER A 117 -21.15 3.35 8.06
CA SER A 117 -20.10 3.76 9.00
C SER A 117 -20.52 3.45 10.43
N HIS A 118 -19.59 2.92 11.21
CA HIS A 118 -19.77 2.53 12.61
C HIS A 118 -18.65 3.11 13.49
N GLY A 119 -18.96 3.32 14.76
CA GLY A 119 -18.03 3.89 15.74
C GLY A 119 -17.66 5.35 15.47
N GLU A 120 -16.82 5.89 16.33
CA GLU A 120 -16.20 7.21 16.16
C GLU A 120 -15.12 7.19 15.07
N CYS A 121 -14.47 6.04 14.85
CA CYS A 121 -13.49 5.84 13.78
C CYS A 121 -14.12 5.86 12.38
N GLY A 122 -15.45 5.76 12.27
CA GLY A 122 -16.16 5.78 11.00
C GLY A 122 -15.96 4.52 10.15
N MET A 123 -15.61 3.39 10.77
CA MET A 123 -15.33 2.13 10.07
C MET A 123 -16.55 1.68 9.25
N GLU A 124 -16.35 1.51 7.95
CA GLU A 124 -17.40 1.02 7.07
C GLU A 124 -17.49 -0.50 7.10
N LEU A 125 -18.63 -1.01 7.58
CA LEU A 125 -18.93 -2.43 7.66
C LEU A 125 -20.21 -2.76 6.90
N SER A 126 -20.24 -3.97 6.35
CA SER A 126 -21.39 -4.52 5.64
C SER A 126 -22.53 -4.86 6.59
N GLU A 127 -23.77 -4.80 6.10
CA GLU A 127 -24.95 -5.26 6.82
C GLU A 127 -24.90 -6.76 7.22
N LEU A 128 -23.98 -7.54 6.62
CA LEU A 128 -23.68 -8.92 7.00
C LEU A 128 -22.98 -9.06 8.36
N LEU A 129 -22.45 -7.97 8.92
CA LEU A 129 -21.74 -7.93 10.20
C LEU A 129 -22.49 -7.09 11.25
N PRO A 130 -23.78 -7.37 11.52
CA PRO A 130 -24.65 -6.47 12.28
C PRO A 130 -24.17 -6.22 13.72
N ASN A 131 -23.53 -7.22 14.33
CA ASN A 131 -23.03 -7.13 15.71
C ASN A 131 -21.61 -6.56 15.80
N LEU A 132 -20.86 -6.59 14.69
CA LEU A 132 -19.46 -6.15 14.69
C LEU A 132 -19.35 -4.62 14.72
N GLY A 133 -20.34 -3.93 14.16
CA GLY A 133 -20.42 -2.47 14.22
C GLY A 133 -20.55 -1.89 15.63
N GLY A 134 -20.98 -2.69 16.62
CA GLY A 134 -21.06 -2.25 18.03
C GLY A 134 -19.70 -2.13 18.73
N VAL A 135 -18.65 -2.72 18.16
CA VAL A 135 -17.28 -2.72 18.70
C VAL A 135 -16.28 -2.19 17.67
N ALA A 136 -16.74 -1.36 16.71
CA ALA A 136 -15.92 -0.87 15.62
C ALA A 136 -14.66 -0.12 16.09
N ASP A 137 -14.76 0.65 17.18
CA ASP A 137 -13.65 1.43 17.73
C ASP A 137 -12.61 0.57 18.48
N ASP A 138 -12.96 -0.66 18.86
CA ASP A 138 -12.04 -1.63 19.46
C ASP A 138 -11.33 -2.50 18.41
N ILE A 139 -11.69 -2.35 17.14
CA ILE A 139 -11.15 -3.15 16.03
C ILE A 139 -10.05 -2.38 15.30
N CYS A 140 -8.88 -3.00 15.18
CA CYS A 140 -7.88 -2.58 14.21
C CYS A 140 -8.11 -3.29 12.87
N LEU A 141 -8.63 -2.56 11.88
CA LEU A 141 -8.86 -3.08 10.53
C LEU A 141 -7.70 -2.74 9.60
N VAL A 142 -7.05 -3.76 9.05
CA VAL A 142 -5.93 -3.60 8.10
C VAL A 142 -6.41 -3.87 6.68
N ARG A 143 -6.56 -2.82 5.87
CA ARG A 143 -6.91 -2.90 4.43
C ARG A 143 -5.70 -2.78 3.49
N SER A 144 -4.50 -2.58 4.03
CA SER A 144 -3.29 -2.31 3.24
C SER A 144 -2.57 -3.57 2.74
N MET A 145 -3.09 -4.77 3.04
CA MET A 145 -2.46 -6.01 2.62
C MET A 145 -2.72 -6.26 1.13
N HIS A 146 -1.67 -6.54 0.37
CA HIS A 146 -1.76 -6.92 -1.03
C HIS A 146 -0.75 -8.02 -1.33
N THR A 147 -1.02 -8.84 -2.35
CA THR A 147 -0.09 -9.86 -2.82
C THR A 147 -0.07 -9.87 -4.35
N GLY A 148 1.04 -10.31 -4.94
CA GLY A 148 1.14 -10.56 -6.39
C GLY A 148 0.71 -11.97 -6.79
N ILE A 149 0.07 -12.72 -5.89
CA ILE A 149 -0.27 -14.13 -6.05
C ILE A 149 -1.78 -14.24 -6.23
N SER A 150 -2.23 -14.72 -7.39
CA SER A 150 -3.65 -14.84 -7.70
C SER A 150 -4.28 -16.17 -7.26
N GLY A 151 -3.46 -17.22 -7.06
CA GLY A 151 -3.95 -18.53 -6.63
C GLY A 151 -4.34 -18.57 -5.16
N HIS A 152 -5.51 -19.13 -4.86
CA HIS A 152 -6.02 -19.33 -3.49
C HIS A 152 -5.01 -20.05 -2.59
N GLU A 153 -4.56 -21.26 -2.97
CA GLU A 153 -3.63 -22.07 -2.16
C GLU A 153 -2.27 -21.40 -1.98
N THR A 154 -1.75 -20.80 -3.04
CA THR A 154 -0.46 -20.11 -3.01
C THR A 154 -0.52 -18.82 -2.20
N GLY A 155 -1.66 -18.10 -2.24
CA GLY A 155 -1.89 -16.90 -1.44
C GLY A 155 -2.00 -17.22 0.06
N ILE A 156 -2.66 -18.33 0.40
CA ILE A 156 -2.71 -18.84 1.78
C ILE A 156 -1.30 -19.17 2.28
N SER A 157 -0.51 -19.88 1.48
CA SER A 157 0.86 -20.21 1.84
C SER A 157 1.70 -18.94 2.02
N ALA A 158 1.59 -17.97 1.12
CA ALA A 158 2.29 -16.69 1.23
C ALA A 158 1.89 -15.90 2.47
N MET A 159 0.60 -15.84 2.80
CA MET A 159 0.11 -15.15 4.00
C MET A 159 0.66 -15.77 5.29
N ASN A 160 0.74 -17.10 5.36
CA ASN A 160 1.19 -17.80 6.57
C ASN A 160 2.71 -17.90 6.70
N THR A 161 3.46 -17.81 5.59
CA THR A 161 4.92 -18.02 5.57
C THR A 161 5.73 -16.79 5.20
N GLY A 162 5.11 -15.76 4.61
CA GLY A 162 5.79 -14.59 4.05
C GLY A 162 6.47 -14.84 2.69
N GLY A 163 6.41 -16.06 2.15
CA GLY A 163 7.10 -16.42 0.90
C GLY A 163 6.38 -15.96 -0.37
N ASP A 164 7.10 -15.97 -1.49
CA ASP A 164 6.61 -15.60 -2.84
C ASP A 164 5.77 -16.71 -3.51
N GLY A 165 5.29 -17.69 -2.74
CA GLY A 165 4.56 -18.87 -3.23
C GLY A 165 5.45 -19.95 -3.85
N ARG A 166 6.77 -19.73 -4.00
CA ARG A 166 7.70 -20.74 -4.53
C ARG A 166 8.25 -21.60 -3.40
N ARG A 167 8.05 -22.91 -3.49
CA ARG A 167 8.60 -23.86 -2.51
C ARG A 167 10.13 -23.88 -2.58
N GLY A 168 10.78 -24.01 -1.44
CA GLY A 168 12.24 -24.22 -1.32
C GLY A 168 13.09 -22.96 -1.31
N ARG A 169 12.51 -21.76 -1.41
CA ARG A 169 13.21 -20.50 -1.17
C ARG A 169 12.97 -20.05 0.28
N PRO A 170 13.97 -19.46 0.96
CA PRO A 170 13.72 -18.77 2.23
C PRO A 170 12.69 -17.65 2.00
N ALA A 171 11.79 -17.49 2.97
CA ALA A 171 10.96 -16.30 3.08
C ALA A 171 11.81 -15.08 3.48
#